data_AF-A0A447P9N2-F1
#
_entry.id   AF-A0A447P9N2-F1
#
_cell.length_a   1.000
_cell.length_b   1.000
_cell.length_c   1.000
_cell.angle_alpha   90.00
_cell.angle_beta   90.00
_cell.angle_gamma   90.00
#
_symmetry.space_group_name_H-M   'P 1'
#
loop_
_entity.id
_entity.type
_entity.pdbx_description
1 polymer ?
#
loop_
_entity_poly.entity_id
_entity_poly.type
_entity_poly.pdbx_seq_one_letter_code
_entity_poly.pdbx_strand_id
1 'polypeptide(L)' 'MNQLPVKLEFVLYRKSVTLAELEAMGQQQLLSLPTNAELNVEIMANGVLLGNGELVQMNDTLGVEIHEWLSESGNGE' A
#
# COMPACT_ATOMS: atom_id res chain seq x y z
N MET A 1 19.51 -3.94 18.54
CA MET A 1 18.33 -4.43 17.80
C MET A 1 17.43 -3.30 17.28
N ASN A 2 17.22 -2.20 18.02
CA ASN A 2 16.25 -1.14 17.68
C ASN A 2 16.64 -0.17 16.54
N GLN A 3 17.59 -0.54 15.67
CA GLN A 3 18.05 0.29 14.55
C GLN A 3 18.08 -0.46 13.22
N LEU A 4 17.52 -1.68 13.18
CA LEU A 4 17.43 -2.43 11.93
C LEU A 4 16.44 -1.70 11.00
N PRO A 5 16.86 -1.24 9.81
CA PRO A 5 15.95 -0.59 8.89
C PRO A 5 14.92 -1.59 8.37
N VAL A 6 13.66 -1.17 8.35
CA VAL A 6 12.55 -1.92 7.76
C VAL A 6 12.05 -1.12 6.56
N LYS A 7 11.93 -1.77 5.40
CA LYS A 7 11.33 -1.15 4.22
C LYS A 7 9.81 -1.19 4.42
N LEU A 8 9.22 -0.02 4.65
CA LEU A 8 7.78 0.14 4.73
C LEU A 8 7.26 0.63 3.37
N GLU A 9 6.22 -0.01 2.86
CA GLU A 9 5.58 0.32 1.59
C GLU A 9 4.08 0.54 1.83
N PHE A 10 3.53 1.59 1.20
CA PHE A 10 2.10 1.88 1.20
C PHE A 10 1.58 1.64 -0.21
N VAL A 11 0.70 0.66 -0.38
CA VAL A 11 0.26 0.19 -1.70
C VAL A 11 -1.21 0.53 -1.90
N LEU A 12 -1.48 1.51 -2.77
CA LEU A 12 -2.83 1.95 -3.09
C LEU A 12 -3.61 0.88 -3.89
N TYR A 13 -2.95 0.20 -4.83
CA TYR A 13 -3.55 -0.85 -5.64
C TYR A 13 -2.48 -1.71 -6.32
N ARG A 14 -2.76 -3.02 -6.48
CA ARG A 14 -1.97 -3.90 -7.35
C ARG A 14 -2.85 -4.40 -8.50
N LYS A 15 -2.31 -4.33 -9.71
CA LYS A 15 -2.96 -4.80 -10.93
C LYS A 15 -2.05 -5.77 -11.66
N SER A 16 -2.60 -6.94 -12.01
CA SER A 16 -1.98 -7.81 -13.01
C SER A 16 -2.38 -7.34 -14.40
N VAL A 17 -1.39 -7.20 -15.28
CA VAL A 17 -1.57 -6.80 -16.68
C VAL A 17 -0.86 -7.80 -17.59
N THR A 18 -1.33 -7.91 -18.82
CA THR A 18 -0.64 -8.65 -19.89
C THR A 18 0.58 -7.87 -20.38
N LEU A 19 1.50 -8.56 -21.05
CA LEU A 19 2.66 -7.90 -21.67
C LEU A 19 2.24 -6.84 -22.69
N ALA A 20 1.21 -7.12 -23.50
CA ALA A 20 0.69 -6.17 -24.48
C ALA A 20 0.10 -4.91 -23.82
N GLU A 21 -0.63 -5.06 -22.71
CA GLU A 21 -1.11 -3.91 -21.94
C GLU A 21 0.06 -3.11 -21.35
N LEU A 22 1.09 -3.77 -20.85
CA LEU A 22 2.29 -3.12 -20.32
C LEU A 22 3.07 -2.37 -21.42
N GLU A 23 3.20 -2.92 -22.62
CA GLU A 23 3.83 -2.27 -23.77
C GLU A 23 3.05 -1.03 -24.24
N ALA A 24 1.72 -1.07 -24.10
CA ALA A 24 0.85 0.07 -24.38
C ALA A 24 0.91 1.14 -23.28
N MET A 25 1.51 0.85 -22.12
CA MET A 25 1.67 1.84 -21.04
C MET A 25 2.79 2.83 -21.37
N GLY A 26 2.39 4.08 -21.57
CA GLY A 26 3.28 5.15 -22.03
C GLY A 26 3.10 6.45 -21.25
N GLN A 27 3.80 7.50 -21.70
CA GLN A 27 3.70 8.81 -21.08
C GLN A 27 2.26 9.34 -21.13
N GLN A 28 1.83 9.99 -20.05
CA GLN A 28 0.53 10.65 -19.89
C GLN A 28 -0.70 9.72 -19.85
N GLN A 29 -0.52 8.40 -19.75
CA GLN A 29 -1.65 7.49 -19.56
C GLN A 29 -2.19 7.57 -18.12
N LEU A 30 -3.52 7.65 -18.00
CA LEU A 30 -4.21 7.53 -16.73
C LEU A 30 -4.54 6.06 -16.45
N LEU A 31 -4.07 5.55 -15.31
CA LEU A 31 -4.40 4.20 -14.84
C LEU A 31 -5.60 4.26 -13.90
N SER A 32 -6.71 3.67 -14.31
CA SER A 32 -7.91 3.60 -13.48
C SER A 32 -7.66 2.73 -12.26
N LEU A 33 -8.05 3.25 -11.10
CA LEU A 33 -8.12 2.53 -9.84
C LEU A 33 -9.55 2.04 -9.60
N PRO A 34 -9.74 0.99 -8.77
CA PRO A 34 -11.08 0.63 -8.33
C PRO A 34 -11.70 1.77 -7.51
N THR A 35 -13.03 1.80 -7.47
CA THR A 35 -13.77 2.73 -6.61
C THR A 35 -13.31 2.57 -5.16
N ASN A 36 -13.08 3.68 -4.46
CA ASN A 36 -12.65 3.74 -3.06
C ASN A 36 -11.29 3.07 -2.79
N ALA A 37 -10.38 3.05 -3.77
CA ALA A 37 -9.01 2.54 -3.60
C ALA A 37 -8.27 3.27 -2.46
N GLU A 38 -8.53 4.56 -2.31
CA GLU A 38 -8.00 5.41 -1.25
C GLU A 38 -8.37 4.91 0.15
N LEU A 39 -9.48 4.18 0.33
CA LEU A 39 -9.92 3.68 1.64
C LEU A 39 -9.25 2.36 2.05
N ASN A 40 -8.47 1.74 1.17
CA ASN A 40 -7.91 0.39 1.36
C ASN A 40 -6.43 0.32 0.99
N VAL A 41 -5.65 1.33 1.40
CA VAL A 41 -4.19 1.35 1.22
C VAL A 41 -3.58 0.25 2.08
N GLU A 42 -2.89 -0.69 1.45
CA GLU A 42 -2.16 -1.72 2.18
C GLU A 42 -0.87 -1.17 2.78
N ILE A 43 -0.56 -1.59 4.01
CA ILE A 43 0.67 -1.28 4.71
C ILE A 43 1.53 -2.54 4.73
N MET A 44 2.70 -2.49 4.10
CA MET A 44 3.57 -3.64 3.90
C MET A 44 4.94 -3.38 4.53
N ALA A 45 5.51 -4.38 5.22
CA ALA A 45 6.91 -4.35 5.65
C ALA A 45 7.70 -5.48 4.97
N ASN A 46 8.74 -5.11 4.24
CA ASN A 46 9.59 -6.06 3.51
C ASN A 46 8.77 -7.06 2.66
N GLY A 47 7.68 -6.60 2.06
CA GLY A 47 6.77 -7.43 1.25
C GLY A 47 5.75 -8.28 2.03
N VAL A 48 5.68 -8.17 3.37
CA VAL A 48 4.65 -8.80 4.22
C VAL A 48 3.56 -7.80 4.56
N LEU A 49 2.29 -8.19 4.42
CA LEU A 49 1.15 -7.36 4.78
C LEU A 49 1.06 -7.20 6.31
N LEU A 50 1.07 -5.95 6.76
CA LEU A 50 0.90 -5.59 8.18
C LEU A 50 -0.49 -5.06 8.49
N GLY A 51 -1.25 -4.61 7.49
CA GLY A 51 -2.54 -3.98 7.75
C GLY A 51 -3.03 -3.14 6.57
N ASN A 52 -4.08 -2.37 6.81
CA ASN A 52 -4.67 -1.46 5.84
C ASN A 52 -5.11 -0.14 6.48
N GLY A 53 -5.36 0.84 5.64
CA GLY A 53 -5.78 2.17 6.06
C GLY A 53 -6.30 3.03 4.92
N GLU A 54 -6.55 4.30 5.22
CA GLU A 54 -7.05 5.29 4.28
C GLU A 54 -5.99 6.32 3.91
N LEU A 55 -5.88 6.65 2.63
CA LEU A 55 -5.07 7.74 2.13
C LEU A 55 -5.72 9.08 2.50
N VAL A 56 -5.05 9.87 3.33
CA VAL A 56 -5.55 11.16 3.80
C VAL A 56 -4.61 12.31 3.39
N GLN A 57 -5.15 13.49 3.19
CA GLN A 57 -4.36 14.72 3.03
C GLN A 57 -4.00 15.27 4.41
N MET A 58 -2.70 15.43 4.68
CA MET A 58 -2.18 16.04 5.89
C MET A 58 -1.33 17.27 5.52
N ASN A 59 -1.89 18.46 5.71
CA ASN A 59 -1.33 19.72 5.24
C ASN A 59 -1.01 19.65 3.73
N ASP A 60 0.24 19.82 3.34
CA ASP A 60 0.72 19.74 1.95
C ASP A 60 1.21 18.33 1.54
N THR A 61 1.00 17.33 2.40
CA THR A 61 1.49 15.95 2.20
C THR A 61 0.36 14.93 2.25
N LEU A 62 0.61 13.74 1.70
CA LEU A 62 -0.27 12.58 1.87
C LEU A 62 0.20 11.75 3.06
N GLY A 63 -0.76 11.22 3.81
CA GLY A 63 -0.56 10.26 4.89
C GLY A 63 -1.46 9.04 4.71
N VAL A 64 -1.25 8.03 5.55
CA VAL A 64 -2.14 6.87 5.64
C VAL A 64 -2.64 6.77 7.08
N GLU A 65 -3.94 6.91 7.27
CA GLU A 65 -4.61 6.65 8.55
C GLU A 65 -4.83 5.14 8.69
N ILE A 66 -4.29 4.53 9.75
CA ILE A 66 -4.35 3.08 9.95
C ILE A 66 -5.75 2.70 10.43
N HIS A 67 -6.41 1.77 9.73
CA HIS A 67 -7.70 1.21 10.12
C HIS A 67 -7.55 -0.15 10.79
N GLU A 68 -6.72 -1.02 10.23
CA GLU A 68 -6.46 -2.37 10.75
C GLU A 68 -4.95 -2.64 10.80
N TRP A 69 -4.51 -3.28 11.88
CA TRP A 69 -3.13 -3.73 12.05
C TRP A 69 -3.13 -5.21 12.41
N LEU A 70 -2.58 -6.03 11.51
CA LEU A 70 -2.37 -7.46 11.66
C LEU A 70 -1.19 -7.69 12.60
N SER A 71 -1.37 -7.45 13.90
CA SER A 71 -0.44 -7.98 14.90
C SER A 71 -0.65 -9.49 15.00
N GLU A 72 0.44 -10.27 15.03
CA GLU A 72 0.37 -11.66 15.47
C GLU A 72 -0.24 -11.73 16.89
N SER A 73 -1.52 -12.06 16.97
CA SER A 73 -2.06 -12.70 18.17
C SER A 73 -1.56 -14.15 18.14
N GLY A 74 -0.32 -14.38 18.57
CA GLY A 74 0.34 -15.69 18.41
C GLY A 74 1.67 -15.87 19.17
N ASN A 75 1.57 -15.88 20.50
CA ASN A 75 2.46 -16.53 21.49
C ASN A 75 3.81 -15.89 21.89
N GLY A 76 3.88 -15.61 23.18
CA GLY A 76 5.09 -15.38 23.97
C GLY A 76 4.82 -15.51 25.48
N GLU A 77 4.14 -16.58 25.90
CA GLU A 77 4.42 -17.28 27.18
C GLU A 77 5.19 -18.56 26.84
#